data_AF-A0A842PAV3-F1
#
_entry.id   AF-A0A842PAV3-F1
#
_cell.length_a   1.000
_cell.length_b   1.000
_cell.length_c   1.000
_cell.angle_alpha   90.00
_cell.angle_beta   90.00
_cell.angle_gamma   90.00
#
_symmetry.space_group_name_H-M   'P 1'
#
loop_
_entity.id
_entity.type
_entity.pdbx_description
1 polymer ?
#
loop_
_entity_poly.entity_id
_entity_poly.type
_entity_poly.pdbx_seq_one_letter_code
_entity_poly.pdbx_strand_id
1 'polypeptide(L)' 'MTDFPELTELERRDVDMILRYADSTEYVIDYITLRLRCPCANCDPRREND' A
#
# COMPACT_ATOMS: atom_id res chain seq x y z
N MET A 1 -16.47 -2.74 -13.68
CA MET A 1 -15.27 -2.15 -13.08
C MET A 1 -15.62 -1.81 -11.66
N THR A 2 -14.88 -2.31 -10.67
CA THR A 2 -15.04 -1.86 -9.29
C THR A 2 -14.59 -0.41 -9.25
N ASP A 3 -15.50 0.48 -8.89
CA ASP A 3 -15.20 1.90 -8.75
C ASP A 3 -14.45 2.06 -7.43
N PHE A 4 -13.12 2.19 -7.51
CA PHE A 4 -12.29 2.45 -6.34
C PHE A 4 -12.24 3.96 -6.12
N PRO A 5 -12.29 4.44 -4.87
CA PRO A 5 -12.19 5.86 -4.60
C PRO A 5 -10.82 6.39 -5.07
N GLU A 6 -10.80 7.64 -5.53
CA GLU A 6 -9.56 8.29 -5.95
C GLU A 6 -8.67 8.58 -4.73
N LEU A 7 -7.38 8.27 -4.83
CA LEU A 7 -6.40 8.61 -3.81
C LEU A 7 -6.09 10.11 -3.89
N THR A 8 -6.42 10.86 -2.85
CA THR A 8 -6.25 12.32 -2.81
C THR A 8 -4.97 12.75 -2.12
N GLU A 9 -4.45 11.94 -1.20
CA GLU A 9 -3.19 12.23 -0.49
C GLU A 9 -2.41 10.95 -0.14
N LEU A 10 -1.08 11.04 -0.22
CA LEU A 10 -0.14 10.03 0.25
C LEU A 10 0.92 10.71 1.15
N GLU A 11 0.82 10.47 2.45
CA GLU A 11 1.76 10.95 3.46
C GLU A 11 2.75 9.84 3.78
N ARG A 12 4.06 10.08 3.56
CA ARG A 12 5.12 9.13 3.91
C ARG A 12 5.72 9.48 5.26
N ARG A 13 5.87 8.47 6.12
CA ARG A 13 6.58 8.55 7.40
C ARG A 13 7.77 7.60 7.39
N ASP A 14 8.44 7.48 8.53
CA ASP A 14 9.66 6.68 8.65
C ASP A 14 9.41 5.17 8.49
N VAL A 15 8.27 4.66 8.97
CA VAL A 15 7.97 3.22 9.02
C VAL A 15 6.69 2.80 8.29
N ASP A 16 5.82 3.78 7.99
CA ASP A 16 4.52 3.58 7.36
C ASP A 16 4.15 4.73 6.41
N MET A 17 2.99 4.61 5.78
CA MET A 17 2.35 5.67 5.01
C MET A 17 0.88 5.79 5.37
N ILE A 18 0.34 7.00 5.27
CA ILE A 18 -1.10 7.25 5.31
C ILE A 18 -1.61 7.51 3.90
N LEU A 19 -2.67 6.80 3.53
CA LEU A 19 -3.42 6.98 2.29
C LEU A 19 -4.77 7.59 2.63
N ARG A 20 -5.11 8.73 2.01
CA ARG A 20 -6.43 9.37 2.14
C ARG A 20 -7.12 9.39 0.79
N TYR A 21 -8.41 9.03 0.80
CA TYR A 21 -9.21 8.85 -0.41
C TYR A 21 -10.37 9.85 -0.46
N ALA A 22 -10.91 10.07 -1.66
CA ALA A 22 -11.98 11.03 -1.93
C ALA A 22 -13.29 10.72 -1.17
N ASP A 23 -13.50 9.47 -0.76
CA ASP A 23 -14.63 9.04 0.07
C ASP A 23 -14.40 9.28 1.58
N SER A 24 -13.35 10.02 1.92
CA SER A 24 -12.91 10.30 3.30
C SER A 24 -12.39 9.08 4.07
N THR A 25 -12.13 7.95 3.40
CA THR A 25 -11.44 6.83 4.04
C THR A 25 -9.95 7.13 4.20
N GLU A 26 -9.39 6.63 5.31
CA GLU A 26 -7.98 6.73 5.64
C GLU A 26 -7.43 5.33 5.95
N TYR A 27 -6.26 5.02 5.42
CA TYR A 27 -5.55 3.77 5.68
C TYR A 27 -4.11 4.03 6.05
N VAL A 28 -3.62 3.34 7.08
CA VAL A 28 -2.19 3.31 7.45
C VAL A 28 -1.61 1.98 7.01
N ILE A 29 -0.49 2.01 6.29
CA ILE A 29 0.18 0.81 5.77
C ILE A 29 1.67 0.85 6.13
N ASP A 30 2.12 -0.12 6.92
CA ASP A 30 3.55 -0.32 7.21
C ASP A 30 4.31 -0.72 5.94
N TYR A 31 5.54 -0.22 5.78
CA TYR A 31 6.36 -0.59 4.61
C TYR A 31 6.70 -2.09 4.56
N ILE A 32 6.84 -2.74 5.73
CA ILE A 32 7.06 -4.19 5.82
C ILE A 32 5.84 -4.94 5.25
N THR A 33 4.64 -4.55 5.68
CA THR A 33 3.38 -5.12 5.18
C THR A 33 3.25 -4.89 3.68
N LEU A 34 3.55 -3.68 3.19
CA LEU A 34 3.54 -3.38 1.75
C LEU A 34 4.50 -4.28 0.97
N ARG A 35 5.73 -4.49 1.46
CA ARG A 35 6.72 -5.39 0.83
C ARG A 35 6.24 -6.84 0.80
N LEU A 36 5.72 -7.34 1.92
CA LEU A 36 5.19 -8.70 2.06
C LEU A 36 3.92 -8.96 1.26
N ARG A 37 3.25 -7.91 0.76
CA ARG A 37 2.04 -7.99 -0.07
C ARG A 37 2.20 -7.41 -1.48
N CYS A 38 3.37 -6.88 -1.84
CA CYS A 38 3.62 -6.26 -3.14
C CYS A 38 3.53 -7.28 -4.31
N PRO A 39 2.48 -7.23 -5.15
CA PRO A 39 2.20 -8.27 -6.16
C PRO A 39 3.08 -8.17 -7.41
N CYS A 40 4.16 -7.37 -7.37
CA CYS A 40 5.02 -7.22 -8.53
C CYS A 40 5.85 -8.48 -8.77
N ALA A 41 6.22 -8.71 -10.03
CA ALA A 41 7.03 -9.86 -10.46
C ALA A 41 8.44 -9.90 -9.83
N ASN A 42 8.86 -8.85 -9.11
CA ASN A 42 10.09 -8.83 -8.35
C ASN A 42 9.91 -9.34 -6.91
N CYS A 43 8.89 -8.85 -6.20
CA CYS A 43 8.69 -9.19 -4.79
C CYS A 43 7.97 -10.52 -4.64
N ASP A 44 6.86 -10.74 -5.37
CA ASP A 44 5.97 -11.88 -5.18
C ASP A 44 6.68 -13.25 -5.34
N PRO A 45 7.47 -13.50 -6.42
CA PRO A 45 8.17 -14.78 -6.59
C PRO A 45 9.35 -14.97 -5.62
N ARG A 46 9.81 -13.90 -4.97
CA ARG A 46 10.96 -13.92 -4.05
C ARG A 46 10.55 -14.03 -2.58
N ARG A 47 9.26 -13.90 -2.25
CA ARG A 47 8.78 -13.95 -0.85
C ARG A 47 9.01 -15.29 -0.16
N GLU A 48 8.98 -16.39 -0.91
CA GLU A 48 9.21 -17.73 -0.35
C GLU A 48 10.70 -18.02 -0.11
N ASN A 49 11.60 -17.16 -0.61
CA ASN A 49 13.06 -17.35 -0.58
C ASN A 49 13.77 -16.40 0.40
N ASP A 50 13.05 -15.69 1.28
CA ASP A 50 13.59 -14.80 2.32
C ASP A 50 13.48 -15.47 3.71
#